data_AF-A0A397UMS3-F1
#
_entry.id   AF-A0A397UMS3-F1
#
_cell.length_a   1.000
_cell.length_b   1.000
_cell.length_c   1.000
_cell.angle_alpha   90.00
_cell.angle_beta   90.00
_cell.angle_gamma   90.00
#
_symmetry.space_group_name_H-M   'P 1'
#
loop_
_entity.id
_entity.type
_entity.pdbx_description
1 polymer ?
#
loop_
_entity_poly.entity_id
_entity_poly.type
_entity_poly.pdbx_seq_one_letter_code
_entity_poly.pdbx_strand_id
1 'polypeptide(L)'
;MLIACEFVLEELAKYIEAYLIEAKAHWLRLHFAHVYQEGFKSNTLKELQKWCNDIVVKYPDKIFDSEDFTLLHENALISLVGRDDLQMEEIKIWKYVIKWGIAQNPDLPSDYKDWTHENFLSLKTTLQNCLPLIRYFHISGDDIYEYVHPYKQILEKVLWKDVKMRLISPNKSISSKILPPRTILTQKLPTRTTESFSKVINEEQQLKSLHGLIKGKINILRKIIHMSLSCFFVETNVIIVMKVKGTDEILGGYNRIGWEKPNLWLTQISIKIMTPFLTF
;
A
#
# COMPACT_ATOMS: atom_id res chain seq x y z
N MET A 1 10.40 5.66 -5.39
CA MET A 1 10.29 4.51 -4.46
C MET A 1 9.88 3.25 -5.22
N LEU A 2 8.70 3.21 -5.86
CA LEU A 2 8.20 2.02 -6.58
C LEU A 2 9.17 1.50 -7.65
N ILE A 3 9.76 2.39 -8.46
CA ILE A 3 10.80 2.02 -9.43
C ILE A 3 12.01 1.38 -8.72
N ALA A 4 12.44 1.92 -7.57
CA ALA A 4 13.54 1.32 -6.81
C ALA A 4 13.17 -0.08 -6.28
N CYS A 5 11.92 -0.30 -5.88
CA CYS A 5 11.42 -1.62 -5.50
C CYS A 5 11.39 -2.59 -6.69
N GLU A 6 10.92 -2.13 -7.86
CA GLU A 6 10.81 -2.93 -9.09
C GLU A 6 12.18 -3.38 -9.62
N PHE A 7 13.18 -2.50 -9.56
CA PHE A 7 14.55 -2.81 -9.93
C PHE A 7 15.38 -3.44 -8.79
N VAL A 8 14.74 -3.83 -7.67
CA VAL A 8 15.37 -4.49 -6.51
C VAL A 8 16.56 -3.67 -5.94
N LEU A 9 16.44 -2.34 -5.98
CA LEU A 9 17.40 -1.40 -5.40
C LEU A 9 17.08 -1.18 -3.92
N GLU A 10 17.30 -2.20 -3.10
CA GLU A 10 16.83 -2.23 -1.70
C GLU A 10 17.36 -1.08 -0.85
N GLU A 11 18.65 -0.74 -0.94
CA GLU A 11 19.23 0.36 -0.16
C GLU A 11 18.58 1.71 -0.50
N LEU A 12 18.37 1.97 -1.80
CA LEU A 12 17.71 3.16 -2.27
C LEU A 12 16.23 3.19 -1.85
N ALA A 13 15.55 2.04 -1.92
CA ALA A 13 14.17 1.91 -1.49
C ALA A 13 14.03 2.23 0.02
N LYS A 14 14.88 1.65 0.87
CA LYS A 14 14.93 1.90 2.32
C LYS A 14 15.24 3.37 2.65
N TYR A 15 16.18 3.98 1.92
CA TYR A 15 16.50 5.39 2.11
C TYR A 15 15.31 6.31 1.77
N ILE A 16 14.65 6.07 0.63
CA ILE A 16 13.48 6.85 0.21
C ILE A 16 12.31 6.62 1.18
N GLU A 17 12.10 5.38 1.62
CA GLU A 17 11.07 5.01 2.59
C GLU A 17 11.25 5.79 3.91
N ALA A 18 12.46 5.78 4.49
CA ALA A 18 12.76 6.54 5.70
C ALA A 18 12.56 8.05 5.50
N TYR A 19 13.04 8.61 4.38
CA TYR A 19 12.85 10.02 4.05
C TYR A 19 11.37 10.41 3.94
N LEU A 20 10.53 9.56 3.31
CA LEU A 20 9.10 9.82 3.19
C LEU A 20 8.41 9.83 4.56
N ILE A 21 8.75 8.88 5.42
CA ILE A 21 8.17 8.75 6.75
C ILE A 21 8.59 9.93 7.65
N GLU A 22 9.87 10.30 7.64
CA GLU A 22 10.41 11.33 8.54
C GLU A 22 10.13 12.75 8.05
N ALA A 23 10.42 13.03 6.78
CA ALA A 23 10.38 14.39 6.24
C ALA A 23 9.07 14.72 5.50
N LYS A 24 8.32 13.71 5.04
CA LYS A 24 7.10 13.90 4.23
C LYS A 24 5.84 13.27 4.83
N ALA A 25 5.84 13.01 6.14
CA ALA A 25 4.69 12.42 6.86
C ALA A 25 3.36 13.15 6.61
N HIS A 26 3.37 14.48 6.47
CA HIS A 26 2.16 15.25 6.17
C HIS A 26 1.60 14.90 4.79
N TRP A 27 2.46 14.86 3.76
CA TRP A 27 2.08 14.46 2.42
C TRP A 27 1.56 13.02 2.39
N LEU A 28 2.21 12.10 3.11
CA LEU A 28 1.73 10.71 3.23
C LEU A 28 0.31 10.62 3.82
N ARG A 29 -0.02 11.47 4.80
CA ARG A 29 -1.38 11.51 5.40
C ARG A 29 -2.42 12.09 4.46
N LEU A 30 -2.05 13.07 3.63
CA LEU A 30 -2.95 13.65 2.62
C LEU A 30 -3.28 12.64 1.51
N HIS A 31 -2.32 11.79 1.14
CA HIS A 31 -2.45 10.79 0.08
C HIS A 31 -2.56 9.36 0.61
N PHE A 32 -3.16 9.19 1.80
CA PHE A 32 -3.06 7.96 2.58
C PHE A 32 -3.56 6.71 1.85
N ALA A 33 -4.74 6.75 1.24
CA ALA A 33 -5.30 5.60 0.54
C ALA A 33 -4.41 5.12 -0.62
N HIS A 34 -3.90 6.06 -1.41
CA HIS A 34 -2.94 5.78 -2.48
C HIS A 34 -1.62 5.21 -1.94
N VAL A 35 -1.06 5.81 -0.89
CA VAL A 35 0.15 5.32 -0.23
C VAL A 35 -0.04 3.90 0.31
N TYR A 36 -1.19 3.60 0.90
CA TYR A 36 -1.51 2.26 1.37
C TYR A 36 -1.60 1.27 0.20
N GLN A 37 -2.31 1.62 -0.87
CA GLN A 37 -2.42 0.77 -2.05
C GLN A 37 -1.04 0.44 -2.65
N GLU A 38 -0.21 1.44 -2.84
CA GLU A 38 1.11 1.28 -3.46
C GLU A 38 2.12 0.60 -2.53
N GLY A 39 2.07 0.92 -1.23
CA GLY A 39 2.96 0.36 -0.21
C GLY A 39 2.79 -1.14 -0.03
N PHE A 40 1.59 -1.68 -0.25
CA PHE A 40 1.27 -3.10 -0.09
C PHE A 40 1.40 -3.92 -1.39
N LYS A 41 1.85 -3.32 -2.50
CA LYS A 41 2.21 -4.07 -3.73
C LYS A 41 3.54 -4.81 -3.61
N SER A 42 4.45 -4.29 -2.77
CA SER A 42 5.82 -4.82 -2.63
C SER A 42 6.07 -5.23 -1.18
N ASN A 43 6.71 -6.38 -0.99
CA ASN A 43 7.16 -6.84 0.33
C ASN A 43 8.40 -6.10 0.86
N THR A 44 8.95 -5.17 0.07
CA THR A 44 10.17 -4.41 0.42
C THR A 44 9.89 -3.25 1.39
N LEU A 45 8.69 -2.65 1.31
CA LEU A 45 8.34 -1.40 2.01
C LEU A 45 7.76 -1.62 3.42
N LYS A 46 8.50 -2.35 4.26
CA LYS A 46 8.00 -2.82 5.55
C LYS A 46 7.76 -1.70 6.56
N GLU A 47 8.60 -0.67 6.59
CA GLU A 47 8.46 0.44 7.54
C GLU A 47 7.30 1.36 7.14
N LEU A 48 7.09 1.57 5.84
CA LEU A 48 5.95 2.32 5.33
C LEU A 48 4.65 1.57 5.57
N GLN A 49 4.62 0.25 5.33
CA GLN A 49 3.47 -0.59 5.66
C GLN A 49 3.15 -0.52 7.16
N LYS A 50 4.17 -0.58 8.02
CA LYS A 50 4.01 -0.42 9.47
C LYS A 50 3.46 0.96 9.84
N TRP A 51 4.03 2.02 9.29
CA TRP A 51 3.56 3.39 9.48
C TRP A 51 2.09 3.56 9.05
N CYS A 52 1.71 2.99 7.90
CA CYS A 52 0.34 2.99 7.42
C CYS A 52 -0.59 2.25 8.37
N ASN A 53 -0.18 1.05 8.80
CA ASN A 53 -0.93 0.21 9.71
C ASN A 53 -1.18 0.89 11.07
N ASP A 54 -0.18 1.59 11.63
CA ASP A 54 -0.32 2.34 12.88
C ASP A 54 -1.40 3.44 12.80
N ILE A 55 -1.65 3.97 11.60
CA ILE A 55 -2.71 4.96 11.34
C ILE A 55 -4.05 4.25 11.15
N VAL A 56 -4.11 3.22 10.30
CA VAL A 56 -5.34 2.45 10.02
C VAL A 56 -5.96 1.91 11.30
N VAL A 57 -5.15 1.40 12.23
CA VAL A 57 -5.65 0.88 13.51
C VAL A 57 -6.46 1.93 14.23
N LYS A 58 -6.01 3.19 14.25
CA LYS A 58 -6.67 4.27 15.00
C LYS A 58 -7.78 4.94 14.21
N TYR A 59 -7.65 5.00 12.88
CA TYR A 59 -8.53 5.73 11.99
C TYR A 59 -8.83 4.89 10.74
N PRO A 60 -9.54 3.76 10.87
CA PRO A 60 -9.80 2.87 9.75
C PRO A 60 -10.60 3.55 8.64
N ASP A 61 -11.46 4.51 8.99
CA ASP A 61 -12.25 5.30 8.05
C ASP A 61 -11.39 6.02 7.00
N LYS A 62 -10.10 6.32 7.31
CA LYS A 62 -9.17 6.94 6.36
C LYS A 62 -8.92 6.11 5.10
N ILE A 63 -9.08 4.80 5.18
CA ILE A 63 -8.95 3.91 4.03
C ILE A 63 -10.31 3.38 3.57
N PHE A 64 -11.18 2.98 4.49
CA PHE A 64 -12.46 2.37 4.15
C PHE A 64 -13.43 3.36 3.48
N ASP A 65 -13.46 4.61 3.94
CA ASP A 65 -14.35 5.64 3.38
C ASP A 65 -13.73 6.37 2.17
N SER A 66 -12.52 5.97 1.75
CA SER A 66 -11.85 6.54 0.58
C SER A 66 -12.62 6.21 -0.70
N GLU A 67 -12.66 7.16 -1.64
CA GLU A 67 -13.18 6.94 -2.99
C GLU A 67 -12.39 5.83 -3.72
N ASP A 68 -11.09 5.75 -3.44
CA ASP A 68 -10.17 4.78 -4.02
C ASP A 68 -10.23 3.40 -3.34
N PHE A 69 -11.10 3.18 -2.34
CA PHE A 69 -11.12 1.91 -1.59
C PHE A 69 -11.33 0.70 -2.50
N THR A 70 -12.18 0.82 -3.52
CA THR A 70 -12.44 -0.26 -4.48
C THR A 70 -11.28 -0.53 -5.43
N LEU A 71 -10.26 0.34 -5.45
CA LEU A 71 -9.04 0.17 -6.25
C LEU A 71 -7.92 -0.56 -5.49
N LEU A 72 -8.14 -0.90 -4.21
CA LEU A 72 -7.18 -1.66 -3.41
C LEU A 72 -6.88 -3.02 -4.04
N HIS A 73 -5.59 -3.37 -4.09
CA HIS A 73 -5.16 -4.71 -4.44
C HIS A 73 -5.62 -5.72 -3.39
N GLU A 74 -5.90 -6.95 -3.82
CA GLU A 74 -6.40 -8.02 -2.95
C GLU A 74 -5.50 -8.24 -1.72
N ASN A 75 -4.17 -8.23 -1.90
CA ASN A 75 -3.21 -8.39 -0.80
C ASN A 75 -3.32 -7.29 0.26
N ALA A 76 -3.62 -6.06 -0.16
CA ALA A 76 -3.82 -4.93 0.74
C ALA A 76 -5.13 -5.11 1.52
N LEU A 77 -6.20 -5.53 0.84
CA LEU A 77 -7.48 -5.82 1.48
C LEU A 77 -7.38 -6.99 2.47
N ILE A 78 -6.72 -8.09 2.10
CA ILE A 78 -6.44 -9.25 2.97
C ILE A 78 -5.70 -8.80 4.22
N SER A 79 -4.63 -8.01 4.04
CA SER A 79 -3.83 -7.48 5.15
C SER A 79 -4.67 -6.60 6.07
N LEU A 80 -5.57 -5.78 5.51
CA LEU A 80 -6.46 -4.88 6.24
C LEU A 80 -7.53 -5.63 7.04
N VAL A 81 -8.27 -6.54 6.39
CA VAL A 81 -9.37 -7.32 6.99
C VAL A 81 -8.85 -8.35 7.99
N GLY A 82 -7.62 -8.85 7.81
CA GLY A 82 -6.99 -9.82 8.71
C GLY A 82 -6.61 -9.27 10.09
N ARG A 83 -6.50 -7.94 10.25
CA ARG A 83 -5.97 -7.31 11.48
C ARG A 83 -6.83 -7.53 12.73
N ASP A 84 -6.26 -8.10 13.79
CA ASP A 84 -6.96 -8.26 15.07
C ASP A 84 -7.22 -6.94 15.82
N ASP A 85 -6.48 -5.87 15.52
CA ASP A 85 -6.54 -4.59 16.23
C ASP A 85 -7.32 -3.49 15.49
N LEU A 86 -7.97 -3.84 14.37
CA LEU A 86 -8.76 -2.89 13.58
C LEU A 86 -9.98 -2.40 14.38
N GLN A 87 -10.06 -1.08 14.59
CA GLN A 87 -11.12 -0.43 15.38
C GLN A 87 -12.42 -0.23 14.58
N MET A 88 -13.05 -1.32 14.14
CA MET A 88 -14.27 -1.28 13.33
C MET A 88 -15.20 -2.45 13.65
N GLU A 89 -16.51 -2.20 13.64
CA GLU A 89 -17.53 -3.24 13.77
C GLU A 89 -17.47 -4.23 12.61
N GLU A 90 -17.61 -5.53 12.88
CA GLU A 90 -17.52 -6.58 11.85
C GLU A 90 -18.52 -6.40 10.72
N ILE A 91 -19.71 -5.87 11.01
CA ILE A 91 -20.72 -5.62 9.98
C ILE A 91 -20.28 -4.54 8.98
N LYS A 92 -19.56 -3.51 9.43
CA LYS A 92 -19.00 -2.48 8.55
C LYS A 92 -17.93 -3.09 7.65
N ILE A 93 -17.06 -3.92 8.21
CA ILE A 93 -16.02 -4.65 7.46
C ILE A 93 -16.67 -5.53 6.39
N TRP A 94 -17.72 -6.29 6.74
CA TRP A 94 -18.48 -7.09 5.78
C TRP A 94 -19.02 -6.25 4.62
N LYS A 95 -19.69 -5.13 4.92
CA LYS A 95 -20.24 -4.22 3.90
C LYS A 95 -19.15 -3.70 2.95
N TYR A 96 -17.99 -3.34 3.48
CA TYR A 96 -16.85 -2.91 2.66
C TYR A 96 -16.26 -4.03 1.80
N VAL A 97 -16.12 -5.24 2.34
CA VAL A 97 -15.63 -6.40 1.56
C VAL A 97 -16.59 -6.74 0.42
N ILE A 98 -17.91 -6.68 0.65
CA ILE A 98 -18.91 -6.87 -0.42
C ILE A 98 -18.82 -5.73 -1.45
N LYS A 99 -18.72 -4.47 -1.01
CA LYS A 99 -18.54 -3.32 -1.91
C LYS A 99 -17.31 -3.49 -2.81
N TRP A 100 -16.18 -3.90 -2.24
CA TRP A 100 -14.95 -4.17 -2.99
C TRP A 100 -15.15 -5.33 -3.96
N GLY A 101 -15.72 -6.44 -3.51
CA GLY A 101 -15.95 -7.62 -4.37
C GLY A 101 -16.87 -7.34 -5.55
N ILE A 102 -17.92 -6.54 -5.36
CA ILE A 102 -18.80 -6.12 -6.46
C ILE A 102 -18.03 -5.24 -7.46
N ALA A 103 -17.23 -4.30 -6.98
CA ALA A 103 -16.45 -3.41 -7.86
C ALA A 103 -15.41 -4.17 -8.73
N GLN A 104 -14.91 -5.32 -8.25
CA GLN A 104 -14.02 -6.19 -9.05
C GLN A 104 -14.76 -7.01 -10.11
N ASN A 105 -16.10 -7.04 -10.11
CA ASN A 105 -16.92 -7.82 -11.03
C ASN A 105 -17.90 -6.87 -11.75
N PRO A 106 -17.44 -6.10 -12.75
CA PRO A 106 -18.22 -5.03 -13.37
C PRO A 106 -19.47 -5.51 -14.13
N ASP A 107 -19.52 -6.79 -14.49
CA ASP A 107 -20.66 -7.39 -15.20
C ASP A 107 -21.82 -7.78 -14.26
N LEU A 108 -21.66 -7.60 -12.95
CA LEU A 108 -22.73 -7.90 -11.98
C LEU A 108 -23.89 -6.90 -12.11
N PRO A 109 -25.15 -7.37 -12.08
CA PRO A 109 -26.31 -6.49 -11.98
C PRO A 109 -26.24 -5.60 -10.73
N SER A 110 -26.79 -4.39 -10.83
CA SER A 110 -26.77 -3.45 -9.70
C SER A 110 -27.63 -3.91 -8.51
N ASP A 111 -28.77 -4.56 -8.74
CA ASP A 111 -29.59 -5.16 -7.68
C ASP A 111 -29.21 -6.64 -7.51
N TYR A 112 -28.85 -7.03 -6.28
CA TYR A 112 -28.50 -8.40 -5.95
C TYR A 112 -29.67 -9.39 -6.11
N LYS A 113 -30.92 -8.88 -6.16
CA LYS A 113 -32.11 -9.70 -6.42
C LYS A 113 -32.14 -10.26 -7.84
N ASP A 114 -31.49 -9.59 -8.78
CA ASP A 114 -31.39 -10.01 -10.18
C ASP A 114 -30.21 -10.96 -10.42
N TRP A 115 -29.48 -11.35 -9.36
CA TRP A 115 -28.28 -12.15 -9.52
C TRP A 115 -28.57 -13.63 -9.76
N THR A 116 -27.90 -14.16 -10.79
CA THR A 116 -27.89 -15.60 -11.08
C THR A 116 -26.93 -16.34 -10.14
N HIS A 117 -26.96 -17.67 -10.17
CA HIS A 117 -25.98 -18.48 -9.44
C HIS A 117 -24.54 -18.20 -9.89
N GLU A 118 -24.33 -17.95 -11.18
CA GLU A 118 -23.01 -17.62 -11.75
C GLU A 118 -22.49 -16.28 -11.24
N ASN A 119 -23.37 -15.29 -11.04
CA ASN A 119 -23.03 -14.01 -10.45
C ASN A 119 -22.51 -14.18 -9.01
N PHE A 120 -23.21 -14.98 -8.19
CA PHE A 120 -22.75 -15.31 -6.83
C PHE A 120 -21.44 -16.10 -6.84
N LEU A 121 -21.24 -17.01 -7.80
CA LEU A 121 -20.00 -17.78 -7.91
C LEU A 121 -18.81 -16.90 -8.30
N SER A 122 -19.03 -15.92 -9.17
CA SER A 122 -18.01 -14.92 -9.54
C SER A 122 -17.59 -14.11 -8.33
N LEU A 123 -18.56 -13.55 -7.59
CA LEU A 123 -18.27 -12.83 -6.34
C LEU A 123 -17.56 -13.73 -5.31
N LYS A 124 -18.01 -14.99 -5.15
CA LYS A 124 -17.38 -15.96 -4.24
C LYS A 124 -15.91 -16.18 -4.58
N THR A 125 -15.60 -16.34 -5.87
CA THR A 125 -14.23 -16.55 -6.35
C THR A 125 -13.36 -15.33 -6.04
N THR A 126 -13.84 -14.12 -6.30
CA THR A 126 -13.14 -12.87 -5.99
C THR A 126 -12.87 -12.70 -4.50
N LEU A 127 -13.82 -13.07 -3.65
CA LEU A 127 -13.71 -12.86 -2.20
C LEU A 127 -13.12 -14.05 -1.44
N GLN A 128 -12.69 -15.11 -2.12
CA GLN A 128 -12.32 -16.38 -1.49
C GLN A 128 -11.27 -16.26 -0.38
N ASN A 129 -10.32 -15.32 -0.51
CA ASN A 129 -9.26 -15.10 0.48
C ASN A 129 -9.68 -14.13 1.60
N CYS A 130 -10.70 -13.31 1.36
CA CYS A 130 -11.23 -12.36 2.34
C CYS A 130 -12.33 -12.98 3.22
N LEU A 131 -13.20 -13.83 2.65
CA LEU A 131 -14.32 -14.46 3.38
C LEU A 131 -13.89 -15.21 4.66
N PRO A 132 -12.77 -15.95 4.70
CA PRO A 132 -12.31 -16.63 5.91
C PRO A 132 -11.81 -15.70 7.01
N LEU A 133 -11.57 -14.42 6.71
CA LEU A 133 -11.04 -13.41 7.65
C LEU A 133 -12.15 -12.64 8.39
N ILE A 134 -13.41 -12.80 7.97
CA ILE A 134 -14.57 -12.17 8.60
C ILE A 134 -14.95 -12.91 9.88
N ARG A 135 -15.14 -12.18 10.98
CA ARG A 135 -15.56 -12.74 12.28
C ARG A 135 -17.09 -12.86 12.34
N TYR A 136 -17.70 -13.73 11.53
CA TYR A 136 -19.16 -13.87 11.42
C TYR A 136 -19.89 -14.04 12.76
N PHE A 137 -19.28 -14.75 13.72
CA PHE A 137 -19.88 -15.00 15.03
C PHE A 137 -19.85 -13.79 15.98
N HIS A 138 -19.26 -12.68 15.54
CA HIS A 138 -19.25 -11.39 16.24
C HIS A 138 -20.13 -10.33 15.53
N ILE A 139 -20.88 -10.73 14.50
CA ILE A 139 -21.91 -9.90 13.86
C ILE A 139 -23.24 -10.14 14.60
N SER A 140 -24.03 -9.09 14.80
CA SER A 140 -25.34 -9.20 15.46
C SER A 140 -26.30 -10.06 14.63
N GLY A 141 -27.30 -10.67 15.27
CA GLY A 141 -28.27 -11.51 14.57
C GLY A 141 -29.10 -10.74 13.54
N ASP A 142 -29.48 -9.51 13.87
CA ASP A 142 -30.21 -8.60 13.00
C ASP A 142 -29.37 -8.26 11.76
N ASP A 143 -28.09 -7.92 11.96
CA ASP A 143 -27.17 -7.62 10.87
C ASP A 143 -26.88 -8.84 9.98
N ILE A 144 -26.77 -10.04 10.56
CA ILE A 144 -26.64 -11.27 9.78
C ILE A 144 -27.86 -11.44 8.87
N TYR A 145 -29.08 -11.23 9.40
CA TYR A 145 -30.31 -11.38 8.63
C TYR A 145 -30.46 -10.31 7.54
N GLU A 146 -30.13 -9.05 7.85
CA GLU A 146 -30.32 -7.94 6.92
C GLU A 146 -29.24 -7.89 5.83
N TYR A 147 -27.97 -8.08 6.18
CA TYR A 147 -26.84 -7.78 5.29
C TYR A 147 -26.01 -8.99 4.86
N VAL A 148 -25.98 -10.08 5.64
CA VAL A 148 -25.18 -11.27 5.30
C VAL A 148 -26.02 -12.33 4.58
N HIS A 149 -27.25 -12.55 5.04
CA HIS A 149 -28.19 -13.51 4.47
C HIS A 149 -28.45 -13.34 2.95
N PRO A 150 -28.56 -12.12 2.40
CA PRO A 150 -28.69 -11.91 0.95
C PRO A 150 -27.59 -12.61 0.14
N TYR A 151 -26.38 -12.65 0.67
CA TYR A 151 -25.19 -13.19 0.01
C TYR A 151 -24.83 -14.60 0.49
N LYS A 152 -25.71 -15.31 1.20
CA LYS A 152 -25.43 -16.65 1.77
C LYS A 152 -24.85 -17.67 0.78
N GLN A 153 -25.09 -17.50 -0.53
CA GLN A 153 -24.57 -18.38 -1.58
C GLN A 153 -23.05 -18.33 -1.72
N ILE A 154 -22.40 -17.21 -1.34
CA ILE A 154 -20.94 -17.09 -1.41
C ILE A 154 -20.24 -17.77 -0.23
N LEU A 155 -20.99 -18.07 0.85
CA LEU A 155 -20.46 -18.69 2.05
C LEU A 155 -20.37 -20.21 1.90
N GLU A 156 -19.39 -20.81 2.58
CA GLU A 156 -19.31 -22.27 2.69
C GLU A 156 -20.55 -22.85 3.37
N LYS A 157 -21.05 -23.99 2.86
CA LYS A 157 -22.30 -24.59 3.35
C LYS A 157 -22.26 -24.90 4.85
N VAL A 158 -21.10 -25.36 5.34
CA VAL A 158 -20.85 -25.65 6.75
C VAL A 158 -20.86 -24.36 7.58
N LEU A 159 -20.17 -23.33 7.11
CA LEU A 159 -20.13 -22.02 7.77
C LEU A 159 -21.54 -21.42 7.90
N TRP A 160 -22.31 -21.39 6.81
CA TRP A 160 -23.66 -20.84 6.83
C TRP A 160 -24.60 -21.62 7.75
N LYS A 161 -24.46 -22.95 7.81
CA LYS A 161 -25.19 -23.80 8.77
C LYS A 161 -24.85 -23.42 10.21
N ASP A 162 -23.57 -23.26 10.53
CA ASP A 162 -23.09 -22.95 11.88
C ASP A 162 -23.48 -21.53 12.32
N VAL A 163 -23.42 -20.55 11.41
CA VAL A 163 -23.91 -19.17 11.66
C VAL A 163 -25.38 -19.19 12.03
N LYS A 164 -26.24 -19.82 11.21
CA LYS A 164 -27.67 -19.96 11.52
C LYS A 164 -27.91 -20.67 12.86
N MET A 165 -27.11 -21.68 13.15
CA MET A 165 -27.25 -22.43 14.40
C MET A 165 -26.94 -21.57 15.63
N ARG A 166 -25.91 -20.72 15.57
CA ARG A 166 -25.56 -19.78 16.64
C ARG A 166 -26.61 -18.69 16.85
N LEU A 167 -27.33 -18.29 15.81
CA LEU A 167 -28.47 -17.35 15.94
C LEU A 167 -29.62 -17.96 16.76
N ILE A 168 -29.90 -19.26 16.57
CA ILE A 168 -31.02 -19.95 17.24
C ILE A 168 -30.61 -20.46 18.63
N SER A 169 -29.37 -20.96 18.75
CA SER A 169 -28.86 -21.57 19.99
C SER A 169 -27.39 -21.17 20.19
N PRO A 170 -27.15 -20.04 20.89
CA PRO A 170 -25.81 -19.46 21.02
C PRO A 170 -24.79 -20.38 21.65
N ASN A 171 -25.21 -21.33 22.49
CA ASN A 171 -24.32 -22.23 23.24
C ASN A 171 -24.02 -23.55 22.53
N LYS A 172 -24.57 -23.77 21.32
CA LYS A 172 -24.38 -25.03 20.61
C LYS A 172 -22.98 -25.12 19.99
N SER A 173 -22.40 -26.31 20.05
CA SER A 173 -21.11 -26.59 19.41
C SER A 173 -21.23 -26.47 17.89
N ILE A 174 -20.18 -25.92 17.27
CA ILE A 174 -20.08 -25.73 15.82
C ILE A 174 -18.76 -26.31 15.32
N SER A 175 -18.69 -26.61 14.02
CA SER A 175 -17.49 -27.13 13.36
C SER A 175 -16.61 -26.04 12.76
N SER A 176 -17.19 -24.88 12.45
CA SER A 176 -16.50 -23.76 11.82
C SER A 176 -15.46 -23.15 12.74
N LYS A 177 -14.33 -22.74 12.16
CA LYS A 177 -13.30 -21.98 12.88
C LYS A 177 -13.88 -20.65 13.36
N ILE A 178 -13.81 -20.40 14.66
CA ILE A 178 -14.19 -19.11 15.25
C ILE A 178 -12.92 -18.27 15.36
N LEU A 179 -12.90 -17.13 14.67
CA LEU A 179 -11.88 -16.11 14.88
C LEU A 179 -12.18 -15.33 16.16
N PRO A 180 -11.17 -14.96 16.96
CA PRO A 180 -11.37 -14.18 18.18
C PRO A 180 -11.94 -12.79 17.85
N PRO A 181 -12.64 -12.13 18.81
CA PRO A 181 -13.09 -10.75 18.63
C PRO A 181 -11.90 -9.82 18.40
N ARG A 182 -12.10 -8.75 17.63
CA ARG A 182 -11.07 -7.72 17.46
C ARG A 182 -10.84 -6.98 18.78
N THR A 183 -9.58 -6.63 19.02
CA THR A 183 -9.17 -5.88 20.21
C THR A 183 -9.59 -4.43 20.03
N ILE A 184 -10.60 -3.98 20.76
CA ILE A 184 -11.01 -2.56 20.74
C ILE A 184 -10.13 -1.79 21.73
N LEU A 185 -9.33 -0.86 21.22
CA LEU A 185 -8.56 0.08 22.02
C LEU A 185 -9.53 1.08 22.65
N THR A 186 -9.73 0.98 23.96
CA THR A 186 -10.35 2.06 24.73
C THR A 186 -9.37 3.23 24.82
N GLN A 187 -9.34 4.09 23.79
CA GLN A 187 -8.55 5.30 23.84
C GLN A 187 -9.09 6.23 24.93
N LYS A 188 -8.33 6.38 26.02
CA LYS A 188 -8.40 7.58 26.86
C LYS A 188 -7.81 8.71 26.01
N LEU A 189 -8.68 9.57 25.46
CA LEU A 189 -8.29 10.71 24.64
C LEU A 189 -7.14 11.49 25.33
N PRO A 190 -5.99 11.71 24.68
CA PRO A 190 -5.01 12.64 25.17
C PRO A 190 -5.60 14.04 25.16
N THR A 191 -5.42 14.79 26.24
CA THR A 191 -5.76 16.21 26.32
C THR A 191 -5.05 16.94 25.17
N ARG A 192 -5.80 17.63 24.30
CA ARG A 192 -5.22 18.48 23.25
C ARG A 192 -4.35 19.56 23.91
N THR A 193 -3.04 19.39 23.89
CA THR A 193 -2.12 20.53 23.94
C THR A 193 -2.06 21.11 22.53
N THR A 194 -2.72 22.25 22.35
CA THR A 194 -2.51 23.15 21.21
C THR A 194 -1.10 23.74 21.34
N GLU A 195 -0.10 23.04 20.81
CA GLU A 195 1.19 23.68 20.54
C GLU A 195 1.13 24.38 19.19
N SER A 196 1.45 25.67 19.23
CA SER A 196 1.52 26.59 18.10
C SER A 196 2.53 26.10 17.06
N PHE A 197 2.07 25.84 15.84
CA PHE A 197 2.95 25.61 14.69
C PHE A 197 3.60 26.91 14.26
N SER A 198 4.76 27.21 14.83
CA SER A 198 5.62 28.31 14.37
C SER A 198 7.08 27.98 14.63
N LYS A 199 7.69 27.27 13.67
CA LYS A 199 9.13 27.32 13.35
C LYS A 199 9.42 26.58 12.04
N VAL A 200 9.37 27.32 10.94
CA VAL A 200 10.07 26.99 9.69
C VAL A 200 11.57 27.12 9.97
N ILE A 201 12.35 26.07 9.74
CA ILE A 201 13.81 26.09 9.86
C ILE A 201 14.42 25.83 8.48
N ASN A 202 15.36 26.71 8.12
CA ASN A 202 16.11 26.83 6.86
C ASN A 202 16.93 25.56 6.52
N GLU A 203 16.71 24.98 5.34
CA GLU A 203 17.41 23.78 4.83
C GLU A 203 18.65 24.11 3.97
N GLU A 204 19.73 24.67 4.55
CA GLU A 204 20.98 24.92 3.78
C GLU A 204 22.26 24.27 4.31
N GLN A 205 22.23 23.57 5.45
CA GLN A 205 23.48 23.12 6.09
C GLN A 205 23.84 21.63 5.95
N GLN A 206 22.99 20.78 5.36
CA GLN A 206 23.29 19.34 5.25
C GLN A 206 23.94 18.91 3.91
N LEU A 207 24.02 19.81 2.91
CA LEU A 207 24.50 19.49 1.55
C LEU A 207 26.03 19.52 1.37
N LYS A 208 26.80 20.01 2.34
CA LYS A 208 28.26 20.19 2.20
C LYS A 208 29.09 18.93 2.44
N SER A 209 28.55 17.91 3.11
CA SER A 209 29.28 16.67 3.42
C SER A 209 29.38 15.71 2.20
N LEU A 210 28.45 15.81 1.24
CA LEU A 210 28.35 14.87 0.10
C LEU A 210 29.36 15.16 -1.03
N HIS A 211 29.85 16.40 -1.13
CA HIS A 211 30.64 16.89 -2.27
C HIS A 211 32.08 16.36 -2.32
N GLY A 212 32.67 15.98 -1.18
CA GLY A 212 34.07 15.58 -1.09
C GLY A 212 34.37 14.17 -1.59
N LEU A 213 33.42 13.24 -1.44
CA LEU A 213 33.66 11.81 -1.68
C LEU A 213 33.56 11.41 -3.17
N ILE A 214 32.96 12.26 -4.00
CA ILE A 214 32.52 11.90 -5.37
C ILE A 214 33.57 12.30 -6.45
N LYS A 215 34.50 13.19 -6.13
CA LYS A 215 35.38 13.84 -7.14
C LYS A 215 36.44 12.92 -7.78
N GLY A 216 36.82 11.82 -7.12
CA GLY A 216 37.99 11.01 -7.50
C GLY A 216 37.80 9.97 -8.63
N LYS A 217 36.56 9.61 -9.01
CA LYS A 217 36.30 8.49 -9.94
C LYS A 217 35.64 8.87 -11.28
N ILE A 218 35.52 10.18 -11.57
CA ILE A 218 34.73 10.73 -12.69
C ILE A 218 35.43 10.65 -14.06
N ASN A 219 36.77 10.55 -14.13
CA ASN A 219 37.49 10.72 -15.40
C ASN A 219 37.38 9.55 -16.40
N ILE A 220 36.93 8.36 -15.98
CA ILE A 220 36.87 7.18 -16.86
C ILE A 220 35.53 7.11 -17.63
N LEU A 221 34.44 7.60 -17.04
CA LEU A 221 33.07 7.58 -17.61
C LEU A 221 32.88 8.48 -18.84
N ARG A 222 33.73 9.50 -19.00
CA ARG A 222 33.59 10.52 -20.04
C ARG A 222 33.78 9.97 -21.47
N LYS A 223 34.42 8.80 -21.61
CA LYS A 223 34.70 8.16 -22.92
C LYS A 223 33.55 7.30 -23.46
N ILE A 224 32.65 6.79 -22.61
CA ILE A 224 31.61 5.81 -23.02
C ILE A 224 30.31 6.50 -23.46
N ILE A 225 29.98 7.65 -22.85
CA ILE A 225 28.71 8.37 -23.06
C ILE A 225 28.61 9.01 -24.46
N HIS A 226 29.71 9.17 -25.19
CA HIS A 226 29.69 9.84 -26.51
C HIS A 226 28.99 9.04 -27.62
N MET A 227 28.60 7.78 -27.38
CA MET A 227 28.15 6.88 -28.45
C MET A 227 26.64 6.64 -28.55
N SER A 228 25.83 6.85 -27.49
CA SER A 228 24.40 6.52 -27.56
C SER A 228 23.57 7.28 -26.54
N LEU A 229 22.76 8.26 -26.97
CA LEU A 229 21.33 8.42 -26.63
C LEU A 229 20.80 9.80 -27.07
N SER A 230 20.01 9.80 -28.13
CA SER A 230 19.16 10.90 -28.59
C SER A 230 17.73 10.72 -28.03
N CYS A 231 17.55 10.85 -26.72
CA CYS A 231 16.21 10.87 -26.10
C CYS A 231 16.09 12.06 -25.14
N PHE A 232 15.11 12.93 -25.39
CA PHE A 232 14.91 14.22 -24.71
C PHE A 232 13.81 14.10 -23.64
N PHE A 233 14.09 14.48 -22.39
CA PHE A 233 13.10 14.57 -21.32
C PHE A 233 13.21 15.91 -20.57
N VAL A 234 12.16 16.73 -20.59
CA VAL A 234 12.15 18.13 -20.04
C VAL A 234 11.84 18.16 -18.53
N GLU A 235 11.77 17.02 -17.85
CA GLU A 235 11.36 16.96 -16.44
C GLU A 235 12.53 17.21 -15.45
N THR A 236 12.27 17.96 -14.38
CA THR A 236 13.19 18.20 -13.24
C THR A 236 13.05 17.11 -12.17
N ASN A 237 14.09 16.87 -11.35
CA ASN A 237 14.13 15.82 -10.31
C ASN A 237 14.02 14.38 -10.84
N VAL A 238 14.62 14.10 -11.99
CA VAL A 238 14.56 12.79 -12.66
C VAL A 238 15.65 11.87 -12.13
N ILE A 239 15.27 10.67 -11.68
CA ILE A 239 16.20 9.57 -11.42
C ILE A 239 16.20 8.66 -12.65
N ILE A 240 17.36 8.43 -13.24
CA ILE A 240 17.57 7.48 -14.32
C ILE A 240 18.14 6.21 -13.72
N VAL A 241 17.56 5.07 -14.08
CA VAL A 241 18.04 3.73 -13.75
C VAL A 241 18.03 2.92 -15.05
N MET A 242 19.14 2.27 -15.39
CA MET A 242 19.29 1.42 -16.56
C MET A 242 19.90 0.08 -16.13
N LYS A 243 19.26 -1.04 -16.48
CA LYS A 243 19.87 -2.37 -16.31
C LYS A 243 20.61 -2.75 -17.59
N VAL A 244 21.87 -3.15 -17.47
CA VAL A 244 22.68 -3.61 -18.61
C VAL A 244 22.20 -5.02 -19.01
N LYS A 245 21.88 -5.20 -20.29
CA LYS A 245 21.32 -6.47 -20.78
C LYS A 245 22.37 -7.58 -20.69
N GLY A 246 21.98 -8.71 -20.08
CA GLY A 246 22.86 -9.88 -19.92
C GLY A 246 23.81 -9.79 -18.72
N THR A 247 23.70 -8.74 -17.90
CA THR A 247 24.44 -8.60 -16.63
C THR A 247 23.48 -8.19 -15.51
N ASP A 248 23.94 -8.26 -14.27
CA ASP A 248 23.25 -7.68 -13.11
C ASP A 248 23.74 -6.26 -12.78
N GLU A 249 24.42 -5.61 -13.73
CA GLU A 249 24.88 -4.23 -13.56
C GLU A 249 23.72 -3.25 -13.76
N ILE A 250 23.61 -2.30 -12.84
CA ILE A 250 22.64 -1.21 -12.88
C ILE A 250 23.39 0.11 -12.93
N LEU A 251 23.08 0.93 -13.94
CA LEU A 251 23.59 2.29 -14.11
C LEU A 251 22.52 3.27 -13.67
N GLY A 252 22.89 4.31 -12.93
CA GLY A 252 21.92 5.31 -12.53
C GLY A 252 22.48 6.72 -12.39
N GLY A 253 21.58 7.70 -12.40
CA GLY A 253 21.91 9.11 -12.23
C GLY A 253 20.71 9.89 -11.73
N TYR A 254 20.95 11.03 -11.07
CA TYR A 254 19.89 11.92 -10.61
C TYR A 254 20.10 13.30 -11.23
N ASN A 255 19.09 13.78 -11.96
CA ASN A 255 19.05 15.11 -12.53
C ASN A 255 18.03 15.97 -11.78
N ARG A 256 18.52 16.82 -10.88
CA ARG A 256 17.68 17.77 -10.12
C ARG A 256 17.08 18.88 -11.00
N ILE A 257 17.76 19.28 -12.08
CA ILE A 257 17.50 20.54 -12.80
C ILE A 257 16.70 20.31 -14.10
N GLY A 258 16.58 19.07 -14.56
CA GLY A 258 15.94 18.71 -15.83
C GLY A 258 16.85 18.87 -17.04
N TRP A 259 16.40 18.43 -18.21
CA TRP A 259 17.17 18.53 -19.44
C TRP A 259 16.58 19.63 -20.32
N GLU A 260 17.19 20.81 -20.30
CA GLU A 260 16.87 21.83 -21.30
C GLU A 260 17.46 21.44 -22.65
N LYS A 261 16.82 21.87 -23.74
CA LYS A 261 17.35 21.69 -25.09
C LYS A 261 18.79 22.20 -25.14
N PRO A 262 19.73 21.46 -25.75
CA PRO A 262 21.11 21.92 -25.80
C PRO A 262 21.20 23.16 -26.68
N ASN A 263 21.29 24.33 -26.05
CA ASN A 263 22.31 25.25 -26.51
C ASN A 263 23.61 24.67 -25.96
N LEU A 264 24.53 24.34 -26.88
CA LEU A 264 25.84 23.81 -26.53
C LEU A 264 26.40 24.60 -25.34
N TRP A 265 27.10 23.89 -24.45
CA TRP A 265 27.78 24.38 -23.24
C TRP A 265 27.01 24.19 -21.92
N LEU A 266 27.40 23.10 -21.24
CA LEU A 266 27.34 22.85 -19.79
C LEU A 266 26.02 22.32 -19.19
N THR A 267 25.79 21.01 -19.29
CA THR A 267 25.01 20.26 -18.29
C THR A 267 25.94 19.53 -17.32
N GLN A 268 25.97 19.96 -16.05
CA GLN A 268 26.60 19.22 -14.96
C GLN A 268 25.74 18.00 -14.61
N ILE A 269 26.11 16.84 -15.15
CA ILE A 269 25.48 15.56 -14.83
C ILE A 269 26.31 14.86 -13.75
N SER A 270 25.69 14.51 -12.62
CA SER A 270 26.27 13.61 -11.62
C SER A 270 25.70 12.19 -11.83
N ILE A 271 26.47 11.30 -12.45
CA ILE A 271 26.15 9.87 -12.61
C ILE A 271 26.99 9.07 -11.61
N LYS A 272 26.36 8.11 -10.91
CA LYS A 272 27.01 7.23 -9.94
C LYS A 272 26.83 5.78 -10.40
N ILE A 273 27.94 5.05 -10.57
CA ILE A 273 27.91 3.61 -10.79
C ILE A 273 27.83 2.93 -9.41
N MET A 274 26.83 2.08 -9.18
CA MET A 274 26.88 1.11 -8.09
C MET A 274 27.35 -0.23 -8.68
N THR A 275 28.55 -0.66 -8.31
CA THR A 275 29.01 -2.04 -8.55
C THR A 275 28.54 -2.94 -7.41
N PRO A 276 28.09 -4.18 -7.68
CA PRO A 276 27.78 -5.13 -6.63
C PRO A 276 29.10 -5.60 -6.00
N PHE A 277 29.32 -5.29 -4.72
CA PHE A 277 30.25 -6.06 -3.92
C PHE A 277 29.44 -7.08 -3.13
N LEU A 278 29.29 -8.27 -3.70
CA LEU A 278 29.09 -9.51 -2.97
C LEU A 278 30.44 -10.22 -2.94
N THR A 279 31.08 -10.25 -1.77
CA THR A 279 31.90 -11.38 -1.33
C THR A 279 31.81 -11.46 0.20
N PHE A 280 31.00 -12.43 0.66
CA PHE A 280 30.79 -13.01 2.00
C PHE A 280 30.64 -12.09 3.22
#